data_AF-A0A7V0NUH0-F1
#
_entry.id   AF-A0A7V0NUH0-F1
#
_cell.length_a   1.000
_cell.length_b   1.000
_cell.length_c   1.000
_cell.angle_alpha   90.00
_cell.angle_beta   90.00
_cell.angle_gamma   90.00
#
_symmetry.space_group_name_H-M   'P 1'
#
loop_
_entity.id
_entity.type
_entity.pdbx_description
1 polymer ?
#
loop_
_entity_poly.entity_id
_entity_poly.type
_entity_poly.pdbx_seq_one_letter_code
_entity_poly.pdbx_strand_id
1 'polypeptide(L)'
;AWRLGADEVTVVYRRTIDQMPADREEVRALLEEGIGVEELASPVDLHIEGGALKGLVCVRNEYRGDRDGSGRKIPHPIEGSEFELPFDMLILAISQDALIDFFGEEMPRLTDRGYLEVDPLTLETSVGGVFAAGDVAGSGPASIVKAAADGKTVAAVIVTREGGEVGPAPRVLPDVSVVEIQVRKAHREYRVPITHVPVADRRNFAISTFPYTIEEARAEAARCLDCDLYCSICVGVCPNMALMTYVSEPITMDLPVVTINDGASQVTDHTPFRVEQGYQIVVLTDFCNECGNCVTFCPTAGEPYRDKPRLYLNREDFLAETDNAFMLSESDGVPSMQGRFSGETHEIELNGSLAYRGTVGSARLDPNTFAVLDATGAEGSVFGFEEAATMYAILRGLQDSMPQLPRIGGEDKGRIPPPQFVS
;
A
#
# COMPACT_ATOMS: atom_id res chain seq x y z
N ALA A 1 10.48 33.10 -8.37
CA ALA A 1 11.48 34.16 -8.12
C ALA A 1 12.58 34.18 -9.19
N TRP A 2 13.37 33.12 -9.36
CA TRP A 2 14.52 33.10 -10.28
C TRP A 2 14.20 33.50 -11.74
N ARG A 3 13.14 32.91 -12.31
CA ARG A 3 12.61 33.24 -13.64
C ARG A 3 12.06 34.67 -13.78
N LEU A 4 11.71 35.32 -12.67
CA LEU A 4 11.26 36.73 -12.63
C LEU A 4 12.43 37.72 -12.56
N GLY A 5 13.68 37.23 -12.61
CA GLY A 5 14.86 38.08 -12.63
C GLY A 5 15.51 38.29 -11.26
N ALA A 6 15.12 37.55 -10.22
CA ALA A 6 15.87 37.56 -8.96
C ALA A 6 17.32 37.12 -9.22
N ASP A 7 18.28 37.90 -8.70
CA ASP A 7 19.72 37.65 -8.90
C ASP A 7 20.18 36.39 -8.14
N GLU A 8 19.66 36.20 -6.93
CA GLU A 8 19.91 35.04 -6.09
C GLU A 8 18.58 34.55 -5.49
N VAL A 9 18.43 33.23 -5.36
CA VAL A 9 17.28 32.61 -4.71
C VAL A 9 17.79 31.50 -3.81
N THR A 10 17.35 31.53 -2.55
CA THR A 10 17.73 30.54 -1.55
C THR A 10 16.49 30.03 -0.84
N VAL A 11 16.37 28.71 -0.72
CA VAL A 11 15.35 28.06 0.10
C VAL A 11 15.89 27.89 1.51
N VAL A 12 15.29 28.55 2.49
CA VAL A 12 15.61 28.35 3.91
C VAL A 12 14.81 27.17 4.43
N TYR A 13 15.49 26.12 4.88
CA TYR A 13 14.84 24.87 5.28
C TYR A 13 15.34 24.38 6.64
N ARG A 14 14.39 24.14 7.56
CA ARG A 14 14.70 23.66 8.93
C ARG A 14 15.28 22.25 9.00
N ARG A 15 15.32 21.52 7.88
CA ARG A 15 15.85 20.16 7.77
C ARG A 15 16.89 20.10 6.64
N THR A 16 17.44 18.93 6.42
CA THR A 16 18.32 18.63 5.30
C THR A 16 17.55 18.17 4.06
N ILE A 17 18.17 18.24 2.89
CA ILE A 17 17.65 17.86 1.57
C ILE A 17 17.17 16.40 1.57
N ASP A 18 17.86 15.48 2.25
CA ASP A 18 17.42 14.08 2.37
C ASP A 18 16.08 13.92 3.13
N GLN A 19 15.65 14.97 3.84
CA GLN A 19 14.39 15.03 4.56
C GLN A 19 13.37 15.95 3.87
N MET A 20 13.64 16.46 2.67
CA MET A 20 12.66 17.22 1.88
C MET A 20 11.51 16.31 1.43
N PRO A 21 10.25 16.75 1.56
CA PRO A 21 9.11 16.00 1.04
C PRO A 21 8.97 16.10 -0.48
N ALA A 22 9.72 17.01 -1.12
CA ALA A 22 9.70 17.20 -2.56
C ALA A 22 10.35 16.03 -3.31
N ASP A 23 9.88 15.79 -4.53
CA ASP A 23 10.47 14.79 -5.41
C ASP A 23 11.95 15.10 -5.68
N ARG A 24 12.77 14.05 -5.69
CA ARG A 24 14.23 14.18 -5.88
C ARG A 24 14.60 14.82 -7.23
N GLU A 25 13.74 14.67 -8.23
CA GLU A 25 13.91 15.27 -9.55
C GLU A 25 13.76 16.80 -9.49
N GLU A 26 12.78 17.30 -8.73
CA GLU A 26 12.56 18.74 -8.50
C GLU A 26 13.71 19.36 -7.71
N VAL A 27 14.19 18.68 -6.67
CA VAL A 27 15.37 19.12 -5.90
C VAL A 27 16.59 19.21 -6.80
N ARG A 28 16.81 18.22 -7.68
CA ARG A 28 17.93 18.26 -8.62
C ARG A 28 17.79 19.42 -9.59
N ALA A 29 16.61 19.64 -10.17
CA ALA A 29 16.36 20.73 -11.11
C ALA A 29 16.61 22.10 -10.46
N LEU A 30 16.17 22.27 -9.21
CA LEU A 30 16.42 23.46 -8.40
C LEU A 30 17.94 23.73 -8.26
N LEU A 31 18.71 22.71 -7.90
CA LEU A 31 20.16 22.83 -7.72
C LEU A 31 20.90 23.06 -9.06
N GLU A 32 20.44 22.43 -10.16
CA GLU A 32 20.96 22.68 -11.51
C GLU A 32 20.73 24.12 -11.97
N GLU A 33 19.62 24.74 -11.56
CA GLU A 33 19.32 26.16 -11.80
C GLU A 33 20.15 27.11 -10.90
N GLY A 34 21.01 26.57 -10.03
CA GLY A 34 21.87 27.34 -9.14
C GLY A 34 21.15 27.92 -7.93
N ILE A 35 19.95 27.43 -7.61
CA ILE A 35 19.17 27.88 -6.47
C ILE A 35 19.70 27.17 -5.21
N GLY A 36 20.06 27.94 -4.20
CA GLY A 36 20.63 27.41 -2.95
C GLY A 36 19.58 26.83 -2.03
N VAL A 37 20.01 25.93 -1.14
CA VAL A 37 19.22 25.48 0.01
C VAL A 37 20.05 25.73 1.27
N GLU A 38 19.56 26.61 2.14
CA GLU A 38 20.10 26.78 3.49
C GLU A 38 19.47 25.72 4.39
N GLU A 39 20.15 24.58 4.52
CA GLU A 39 19.72 23.47 5.37
C GLU A 39 19.87 23.80 6.86
N LEU A 40 19.05 23.12 7.68
CA LEU A 40 19.07 23.23 9.13
C LEU A 40 18.96 24.69 9.62
N ALA A 41 18.17 25.51 8.94
CA ALA A 41 17.92 26.90 9.32
C ALA A 41 16.44 27.13 9.61
N SER A 42 16.15 27.70 10.77
CA SER A 42 14.79 28.09 11.17
C SER A 42 14.70 29.61 11.30
N PRO A 43 13.76 30.27 10.62
CA PRO A 43 13.56 31.71 10.79
C PRO A 43 13.07 32.03 12.19
N VAL A 44 13.61 33.08 12.81
CA VAL A 44 13.23 33.56 14.15
C VAL A 44 12.86 35.04 14.19
N ASP A 45 13.37 35.87 13.27
CA ASP A 45 13.02 37.29 13.20
C ASP A 45 13.25 37.86 11.78
N LEU A 46 12.65 39.02 11.50
CA LEU A 46 12.85 39.78 10.27
C LEU A 46 13.67 41.03 10.55
N HIS A 47 14.75 41.23 9.80
CA HIS A 47 15.47 42.50 9.84
C HIS A 47 14.79 43.51 8.91
N ILE A 48 14.18 44.53 9.51
CA ILE A 48 13.51 45.62 8.81
C ILE A 48 14.25 46.94 9.10
N GLU A 49 14.70 47.60 8.03
CA GLU A 49 15.35 48.91 8.11
C GLU A 49 14.58 49.91 7.25
N GLY A 50 14.15 51.03 7.83
CA GLY A 50 13.43 52.07 7.10
C GLY A 50 12.09 51.61 6.49
N GLY A 51 11.47 50.58 7.06
CA GLY A 51 10.24 49.97 6.55
C GLY A 51 10.45 48.99 5.39
N ALA A 52 11.70 48.71 5.01
CA ALA A 52 12.05 47.72 4.00
C ALA A 52 12.71 46.48 4.64
N LEU A 53 12.40 45.32 4.08
CA LEU A 53 13.02 44.05 4.44
C LEU A 53 14.48 44.04 3.99
N LYS A 54 15.39 43.69 4.90
CA LYS A 54 16.84 43.65 4.66
C LYS A 54 17.46 42.26 4.87
N GLY A 55 16.80 41.42 5.67
CA GLY A 55 17.25 40.07 5.89
C GLY A 55 16.35 39.27 6.81
N LEU A 56 16.72 38.02 6.99
CA LEU A 56 16.08 37.06 7.90
C LEU A 56 17.08 36.61 8.94
N VAL A 57 16.70 36.79 10.19
CA VAL A 57 17.43 36.21 11.31
C VAL A 57 16.97 34.76 11.45
N CYS A 58 17.92 33.85 11.34
CA CYS A 58 17.71 32.42 11.49
C CYS A 58 18.53 31.88 12.67
N VAL A 59 18.10 30.74 13.20
CA VAL A 59 18.91 29.89 14.09
C VAL A 59 19.29 28.61 13.36
N ARG A 60 20.46 28.06 13.72
CA ARG A 60 20.86 26.72 13.26
C ARG A 60 20.05 25.66 13.99
N ASN A 61 19.84 24.54 13.32
CA ASN A 61 19.21 23.35 13.88
C ASN A 61 20.18 22.17 13.86
N GLU A 62 19.95 21.22 14.75
CA GLU A 62 20.66 19.95 14.80
C GLU A 62 19.68 18.77 14.88
N TYR A 63 20.18 17.58 14.54
CA TYR A 63 19.47 16.34 14.77
C TYR A 63 20.01 15.64 16.01
N ARG A 64 19.12 15.30 16.94
CA ARG A 64 19.46 14.61 18.20
C ARG A 64 19.17 13.11 18.19
N GLY A 65 18.77 12.58 17.03
CA GLY A 65 18.40 11.17 16.84
C GLY A 65 16.89 10.91 16.84
N ASP A 66 16.09 11.89 17.28
CA ASP A 66 14.63 11.75 17.33
C ASP A 66 14.01 11.71 15.93
N ARG A 67 12.93 10.92 15.81
CA ARG A 67 12.13 10.80 14.60
C ARG A 67 10.65 11.02 14.91
N ASP A 68 9.94 11.67 14.00
CA ASP A 68 8.49 11.79 14.10
C ASP A 68 7.78 10.48 13.69
N GLY A 69 6.45 10.43 13.80
CA GLY A 69 5.66 9.25 13.44
C GLY A 69 5.77 8.81 11.99
N SER A 70 6.32 9.65 11.10
CA SER A 70 6.64 9.29 9.70
C SER A 70 8.07 8.78 9.52
N GLY A 71 8.85 8.69 10.60
CA GLY A 71 10.26 8.33 10.58
C GLY A 71 11.18 9.48 10.18
N ARG A 72 10.70 10.71 9.96
CA ARG A 72 11.53 11.85 9.57
C ARG A 72 12.28 12.42 10.77
N LYS A 73 13.50 12.89 10.54
CA LYS A 73 14.34 13.50 11.58
C LYS A 73 13.68 14.77 12.13
N ILE A 74 13.70 14.92 13.45
CA ILE A 74 13.20 16.12 14.14
C ILE A 74 14.35 17.12 14.32
N PRO A 75 14.29 18.31 13.71
CA PRO A 75 15.29 19.35 13.90
C PRO A 75 15.05 20.09 15.22
N HIS A 76 16.12 20.36 15.96
CA HIS A 76 16.10 21.13 17.21
C HIS A 76 16.93 22.40 17.06
N PRO A 77 16.40 23.60 17.40
CA PRO A 77 17.18 24.83 17.40
C PRO A 77 18.40 24.75 18.33
N ILE A 78 19.51 25.33 17.88
CA ILE A 78 20.74 25.50 18.66
C ILE A 78 20.72 26.92 19.25
N GLU A 79 20.73 27.04 20.57
CA GLU A 79 20.74 28.33 21.26
C GLU A 79 22.05 29.09 20.99
N GLY A 80 21.97 30.41 20.75
CA GLY A 80 23.14 31.24 20.48
C GLY A 80 23.74 31.07 19.07
N SER A 81 23.01 30.42 18.16
CA SER A 81 23.45 30.15 16.78
C SER A 81 22.82 31.09 15.75
N GLU A 82 22.33 32.25 16.20
CA GLU A 82 21.67 33.23 15.37
C GLU A 82 22.61 33.72 14.25
N PHE A 83 22.08 33.78 13.03
CA PHE A 83 22.78 34.35 11.88
C PHE A 83 21.77 35.04 10.96
N GLU A 84 22.27 35.99 10.16
CA GLU A 84 21.43 36.77 9.27
C GLU A 84 21.70 36.39 7.81
N LEU A 85 20.63 36.19 7.04
CA LEU A 85 20.65 36.03 5.60
C LEU A 85 20.13 37.31 4.94
N PRO A 86 20.95 38.07 4.19
CA PRO A 86 20.51 39.29 3.54
C PRO A 86 19.62 38.98 2.33
N PHE A 87 18.48 39.67 2.22
CA PHE A 87 17.60 39.65 1.03
C PHE A 87 16.59 40.80 1.09
N ASP A 88 15.88 41.02 -0.01
CA ASP A 88 14.85 42.06 -0.16
C ASP A 88 13.44 41.51 -0.38
N MET A 89 13.30 40.21 -0.68
CA MET A 89 12.02 39.53 -0.90
C MET A 89 11.94 38.21 -0.13
N LEU A 90 10.88 38.04 0.66
CA LEU A 90 10.55 36.80 1.35
C LEU A 90 9.27 36.20 0.77
N ILE A 91 9.32 34.93 0.38
CA ILE A 91 8.15 34.14 -0.02
C ILE A 91 7.89 33.10 1.08
N LEU A 92 6.78 33.25 1.79
CA LEU A 92 6.37 32.30 2.82
C LEU A 92 5.69 31.09 2.15
N ALA A 93 6.32 29.92 2.24
CA ALA A 93 5.78 28.66 1.74
C ALA A 93 5.32 27.76 2.90
N ILE A 94 4.41 28.27 3.74
CA ILE A 94 3.95 27.62 4.98
C ILE A 94 2.63 26.89 4.71
N SER A 95 2.73 25.64 4.23
CA SER A 95 1.62 24.66 4.10
C SER A 95 0.25 25.26 3.71
N GLN A 96 -0.84 24.61 4.10
CA GLN A 96 -2.21 25.07 3.98
C GLN A 96 -3.02 24.56 5.18
N ASP A 97 -4.12 25.25 5.48
CA ASP A 97 -5.13 24.86 6.48
C ASP A 97 -6.50 24.76 5.81
N ALA A 98 -7.39 23.95 6.38
CA ALA A 98 -8.74 23.79 5.88
C ALA A 98 -9.64 24.99 6.27
N LEU A 99 -10.26 25.62 5.28
CA LEU A 99 -11.32 26.61 5.52
C LEU A 99 -12.66 25.89 5.61
N ILE A 100 -13.21 25.77 6.82
CA ILE A 100 -14.37 24.93 7.15
C ILE A 100 -15.40 25.67 8.03
N ASP A 101 -15.28 26.99 8.14
CA ASP A 101 -16.14 27.86 8.97
C ASP A 101 -17.56 28.06 8.40
N PHE A 102 -17.88 27.42 7.27
CA PHE A 102 -19.16 27.55 6.59
C PHE A 102 -20.23 26.52 7.02
N PHE A 103 -19.89 25.50 7.81
CA PHE A 103 -20.83 24.43 8.20
C PHE A 103 -21.85 24.85 9.29
N GLY A 104 -21.65 25.99 9.96
CA GLY A 104 -22.58 26.47 10.99
C GLY A 104 -22.69 25.50 12.17
N GLU A 105 -23.92 25.14 12.56
CA GLU A 105 -24.19 24.27 13.70
C GLU A 105 -23.99 22.76 13.39
N GLU A 106 -24.10 22.35 12.12
CA GLU A 106 -23.96 20.96 11.68
C GLU A 106 -22.53 20.68 11.19
N MET A 107 -21.55 20.98 12.03
CA MET A 107 -20.13 20.77 11.73
C MET A 107 -19.79 19.26 11.69
N PRO A 108 -19.19 18.75 10.61
CA PRO A 108 -18.62 17.40 10.65
C PRO A 108 -17.47 17.33 11.65
N ARG A 109 -17.24 16.14 12.21
CA ARG A 109 -16.10 15.91 13.11
C ARG A 109 -14.80 16.21 12.39
N LEU A 110 -13.82 16.68 13.17
CA LEU A 110 -12.49 17.00 12.69
C LEU A 110 -11.49 16.01 13.25
N THR A 111 -10.47 15.74 12.44
CA THR A 111 -9.24 15.11 12.90
C THR A 111 -8.50 16.05 13.86
N ASP A 112 -7.55 15.51 14.62
CA ASP A 112 -6.66 16.29 15.50
C ASP A 112 -5.85 17.37 14.77
N ARG A 113 -5.80 17.31 13.43
CA ARG A 113 -5.10 18.26 12.55
C ARG A 113 -6.02 19.32 11.96
N GLY A 114 -7.32 19.32 12.29
CA GLY A 114 -8.29 20.31 11.80
C GLY A 114 -8.86 20.04 10.40
N TYR A 115 -8.65 18.84 9.84
CA TYR A 115 -9.28 18.39 8.59
C TYR A 115 -10.57 17.61 8.87
N LEU A 116 -11.46 17.51 7.89
CA LEU A 116 -12.71 16.75 8.03
C LEU A 116 -12.41 15.26 8.26
N GLU A 117 -12.91 14.72 9.36
CA GLU A 117 -12.88 13.28 9.62
C GLU A 117 -13.86 12.58 8.67
N VAL A 118 -13.39 11.50 8.06
CA VAL A 118 -14.16 10.72 7.09
C VAL A 118 -13.97 9.23 7.31
N ASP A 119 -14.98 8.46 6.94
CA ASP A 119 -14.88 7.01 6.86
C ASP A 119 -13.79 6.61 5.84
N PRO A 120 -12.85 5.70 6.19
CA PRO A 120 -11.68 5.41 5.38
C PRO A 120 -12.00 4.70 4.05
N LEU A 121 -13.17 4.08 3.91
CA LEU A 121 -13.57 3.35 2.72
C LEU A 121 -14.47 4.20 1.81
N THR A 122 -15.44 4.88 2.42
CA THR A 122 -16.50 5.60 1.70
C THR A 122 -16.24 7.10 1.56
N LEU A 123 -15.35 7.65 2.40
CA LEU A 123 -15.08 9.08 2.54
C LEU A 123 -16.29 9.92 2.96
N GLU A 124 -17.30 9.28 3.57
CA GLU A 124 -18.42 9.96 4.20
C GLU A 124 -17.99 10.61 5.51
N THR A 125 -18.47 11.82 5.77
CA THR A 125 -18.21 12.52 7.03
C THR A 125 -19.11 12.01 8.15
N SER A 126 -18.99 12.58 9.36
CA SER A 126 -19.93 12.30 10.44
C SER A 126 -21.35 12.84 10.20
N VAL A 127 -21.55 13.68 9.18
CA VAL A 127 -22.87 14.18 8.76
C VAL A 127 -23.35 13.29 7.60
N GLY A 128 -24.45 12.58 7.84
CA GLY A 128 -24.98 11.61 6.87
C GLY A 128 -25.31 12.24 5.51
N GLY A 129 -24.86 11.61 4.44
CA GLY A 129 -25.01 12.10 3.06
C GLY A 129 -24.00 13.18 2.65
N VAL A 130 -23.11 13.61 3.55
CA VAL A 130 -22.06 14.59 3.26
C VAL A 130 -20.72 13.88 3.18
N PHE A 131 -20.02 14.04 2.05
CA PHE A 131 -18.73 13.43 1.77
C PHE A 131 -17.64 14.49 1.66
N ALA A 132 -16.41 14.12 2.00
CA ALA A 132 -15.24 15.00 1.82
C ALA A 132 -14.08 14.24 1.18
N ALA A 133 -13.42 14.86 0.20
CA ALA A 133 -12.37 14.24 -0.60
C ALA A 133 -11.23 15.23 -0.87
N GLY A 134 -10.03 14.69 -1.11
CA GLY A 134 -8.82 15.49 -1.34
C GLY A 134 -8.30 16.15 -0.06
N ASP A 135 -7.57 17.25 -0.23
CA ASP A 135 -6.75 17.85 0.84
C ASP A 135 -7.53 18.31 2.08
N VAL A 136 -8.85 18.47 1.99
CA VAL A 136 -9.71 18.90 3.11
C VAL A 136 -10.09 17.74 4.05
N ALA A 137 -9.82 16.49 3.64
CA ALA A 137 -10.30 15.29 4.32
C ALA A 137 -9.16 14.42 4.88
N GLY A 138 -9.44 13.71 5.98
CA GLY A 138 -8.57 12.69 6.55
C GLY A 138 -7.18 13.23 6.93
N SER A 139 -6.13 12.74 6.26
CA SER A 139 -4.74 13.12 6.56
C SER A 139 -4.37 14.55 6.16
N GLY A 140 -5.24 15.24 5.42
CA GLY A 140 -5.00 16.56 4.88
C GLY A 140 -4.26 16.53 3.53
N PRO A 141 -3.46 17.56 3.22
CA PRO A 141 -2.84 17.76 1.92
C PRO A 141 -1.96 16.59 1.49
N ALA A 142 -2.20 16.12 0.26
CA ALA A 142 -1.46 15.00 -0.33
C ALA A 142 -1.01 15.33 -1.76
N SER A 143 -1.28 14.44 -2.72
CA SER A 143 -1.03 14.68 -4.13
C SER A 143 -2.35 14.93 -4.88
N ILE A 144 -2.27 15.66 -5.99
CA ILE A 144 -3.42 15.85 -6.90
C ILE A 144 -4.00 14.49 -7.35
N VAL A 145 -3.14 13.48 -7.51
CA VAL A 145 -3.55 12.12 -7.86
C VAL A 145 -4.39 11.48 -6.76
N LYS A 146 -4.01 11.65 -5.48
CA LYS A 146 -4.80 11.17 -4.35
C LYS A 146 -6.15 11.89 -4.27
N ALA A 147 -6.18 13.20 -4.46
CA ALA A 147 -7.44 13.96 -4.48
C ALA A 147 -8.38 13.49 -5.61
N ALA A 148 -7.83 13.21 -6.79
CA ALA A 148 -8.60 12.64 -7.90
C ALA A 148 -9.10 11.21 -7.60
N ALA A 149 -8.30 10.39 -6.91
CA ALA A 149 -8.72 9.07 -6.46
C ALA A 149 -9.87 9.16 -5.45
N ASP A 150 -9.78 10.07 -4.47
CA ASP A 150 -10.83 10.29 -3.47
C ASP A 150 -12.14 10.74 -4.11
N GLY A 151 -12.08 11.64 -5.09
CA GLY A 151 -13.25 12.06 -5.85
C GLY A 151 -13.92 10.89 -6.60
N LYS A 152 -13.14 9.97 -7.17
CA LYS A 152 -13.67 8.75 -7.80
C LYS A 152 -14.32 7.82 -6.78
N THR A 153 -13.72 7.65 -5.60
CA THR A 153 -14.30 6.85 -4.51
C THR A 153 -15.64 7.42 -4.06
N VAL A 154 -15.72 8.73 -3.76
CA VAL A 154 -16.97 9.39 -3.36
C VAL A 154 -18.03 9.24 -4.45
N ALA A 155 -17.68 9.50 -5.71
CA ALA A 155 -18.62 9.34 -6.82
C ALA A 155 -19.15 7.90 -6.90
N ALA A 156 -18.28 6.91 -6.71
CA ALA A 156 -18.68 5.51 -6.77
C ALA A 156 -19.64 5.12 -5.63
N VAL A 157 -19.40 5.61 -4.41
CA VAL A 157 -20.27 5.40 -3.26
C VAL A 157 -21.64 6.03 -3.49
N ILE A 158 -21.68 7.29 -3.96
CA ILE A 158 -22.94 8.01 -4.24
C ILE A 158 -23.74 7.25 -5.31
N VAL A 159 -23.13 6.87 -6.44
CA VAL A 159 -23.82 6.14 -7.51
C VAL A 159 -24.41 4.83 -6.98
N THR A 160 -23.62 4.08 -6.20
CA THR A 160 -24.08 2.81 -5.60
C THR A 160 -25.27 3.03 -4.65
N ARG A 161 -25.24 4.07 -3.82
CA ARG A 161 -26.33 4.41 -2.89
C ARG A 161 -27.62 4.80 -3.60
N GLU A 162 -27.51 5.45 -4.76
CA GLU A 162 -28.66 5.82 -5.60
C GLU A 162 -29.15 4.64 -6.48
N GLY A 163 -28.66 3.43 -6.25
CA GLY A 163 -29.05 2.22 -6.99
C GLY A 163 -28.45 2.12 -8.39
N GLY A 164 -27.44 2.94 -8.71
CA GLY A 164 -26.64 2.81 -9.91
C GLY A 164 -25.51 1.80 -9.75
N GLU A 165 -24.97 1.33 -10.87
CA GLU A 165 -23.82 0.43 -10.88
C GLU A 165 -22.56 1.18 -11.33
N VAL A 166 -21.51 1.07 -10.51
CA VAL A 166 -20.17 1.49 -10.89
C VAL A 166 -19.41 0.24 -11.29
N GLY A 167 -19.47 -0.09 -12.58
CA GLY A 167 -18.64 -1.17 -13.10
C GLY A 167 -17.16 -0.84 -12.90
N PRO A 168 -16.30 -1.84 -12.62
CA PRO A 168 -14.87 -1.60 -12.66
C PRO A 168 -14.49 -1.03 -14.02
N ALA A 169 -13.54 -0.08 -14.04
CA ALA A 169 -12.97 0.34 -15.31
C ALA A 169 -12.50 -0.92 -16.05
N PRO A 170 -12.88 -1.12 -17.33
CA PRO A 170 -12.50 -2.32 -18.05
C PRO A 170 -10.98 -2.40 -18.08
N ARG A 171 -10.45 -3.43 -17.43
CA ARG A 171 -9.02 -3.68 -17.37
C ARG A 171 -8.62 -4.40 -18.65
N VAL A 172 -7.97 -3.66 -19.55
CA VAL A 172 -7.37 -4.26 -20.75
C VAL A 172 -6.03 -4.83 -20.33
N LEU A 173 -6.01 -6.14 -20.03
CA LEU A 173 -4.75 -6.84 -19.79
C LEU A 173 -4.01 -7.00 -21.12
N PRO A 174 -2.69 -6.76 -21.15
CA PRO A 174 -1.90 -7.04 -22.34
C PRO A 174 -1.91 -8.54 -22.65
N ASP A 175 -2.00 -8.89 -23.93
CA ASP A 175 -1.82 -10.26 -24.40
C ASP A 175 -0.33 -10.58 -24.45
N VAL A 176 0.23 -10.93 -23.28
CA VAL A 176 1.65 -11.24 -23.10
C VAL A 176 1.82 -12.53 -22.32
N SER A 177 2.72 -13.40 -22.78
CA SER A 177 3.01 -14.66 -22.10
C SER A 177 3.89 -14.45 -20.86
N VAL A 178 3.78 -15.34 -19.87
CA VAL A 178 4.66 -15.33 -18.69
C VAL A 178 6.14 -15.43 -19.07
N VAL A 179 6.44 -16.21 -20.11
CA VAL A 179 7.82 -16.36 -20.62
C VAL A 179 8.35 -15.03 -21.10
N GLU A 180 7.55 -14.28 -21.86
CA GLU A 180 7.96 -12.96 -22.35
C GLU A 180 8.16 -11.97 -21.20
N ILE A 181 7.27 -11.96 -20.19
CA ILE A 181 7.45 -11.12 -18.99
C ILE A 181 8.74 -11.49 -18.25
N GLN A 182 9.04 -12.79 -18.10
CA GLN A 182 10.27 -13.27 -17.47
C GLN A 182 11.53 -12.84 -18.23
N VAL A 183 11.51 -12.91 -19.56
CA VAL A 183 12.60 -12.40 -20.40
C VAL A 183 12.77 -10.90 -20.17
N ARG A 184 11.69 -10.10 -20.19
CA ARG A 184 11.77 -8.65 -19.91
C ARG A 184 12.39 -8.37 -18.53
N LYS A 185 12.00 -9.11 -17.49
CA LYS A 185 12.55 -8.98 -16.13
C LYS A 185 14.05 -9.33 -16.02
N ALA A 186 14.55 -10.20 -16.90
CA ALA A 186 15.96 -10.57 -16.93
C ALA A 186 16.85 -9.47 -17.55
N HIS A 187 16.27 -8.50 -18.25
CA HIS A 187 16.98 -7.41 -18.90
C HIS A 187 16.74 -6.09 -18.17
N ARG A 188 17.82 -5.48 -17.68
CA ARG A 188 17.74 -4.15 -17.07
C ARG A 188 17.69 -3.08 -18.16
N GLU A 189 16.53 -2.51 -18.37
CA GLU A 189 16.32 -1.36 -19.24
C GLU A 189 16.28 -0.06 -18.42
N TYR A 190 17.09 0.92 -18.81
CA TYR A 190 17.11 2.24 -18.17
C TYR A 190 15.97 3.11 -18.72
N ARG A 191 15.46 4.01 -17.86
CA ARG A 191 14.45 5.01 -18.25
C ARG A 191 14.96 5.83 -19.44
N VAL A 192 14.08 6.06 -20.41
CA VAL A 192 14.30 7.01 -21.50
C VAL A 192 14.50 8.40 -20.89
N PRO A 193 15.64 9.06 -21.10
CA PRO A 193 15.87 10.39 -20.53
C PRO A 193 14.83 11.40 -21.02
N ILE A 194 14.28 12.19 -20.11
CA ILE A 194 13.44 13.34 -20.50
C ILE A 194 14.35 14.45 -21.03
N THR A 195 14.01 14.97 -22.20
CA THR A 195 14.72 16.11 -22.78
C THR A 195 14.34 17.39 -22.05
N HIS A 196 15.34 18.11 -21.57
CA HIS A 196 15.19 19.41 -20.92
C HIS A 196 15.88 20.49 -21.73
N VAL A 197 15.34 21.71 -21.66
CA VAL A 197 16.02 22.92 -22.12
C VAL A 197 17.33 23.11 -21.34
N PRO A 198 18.45 23.55 -21.95
CA PRO A 198 19.67 23.88 -21.23
C PRO A 198 19.43 24.91 -20.13
N VAL A 199 20.10 24.80 -18.98
CA VAL A 199 19.89 25.69 -17.82
C VAL A 199 19.99 27.18 -18.20
N ALA A 200 20.92 27.54 -19.08
CA ALA A 200 21.11 28.92 -19.56
C ALA A 200 19.85 29.51 -20.21
N ASP A 201 18.99 28.68 -20.80
CA ASP A 201 17.77 29.07 -21.51
C ASP A 201 16.50 28.88 -20.65
N ARG A 202 16.63 28.43 -19.39
CA ARG A 202 15.48 28.18 -18.47
C ARG A 202 14.97 29.44 -17.76
N ARG A 203 15.65 30.58 -17.88
CA ARG A 203 15.29 31.84 -17.17
C ARG A 203 14.13 32.59 -17.85
N ASN A 204 13.01 31.90 -18.03
CA ASN A 204 11.75 32.39 -18.57
C ASN A 204 10.62 31.40 -18.21
N PHE A 205 9.41 31.65 -18.71
CA PHE A 205 8.24 30.79 -18.47
C PHE A 205 7.92 29.84 -19.64
N ALA A 206 8.83 29.67 -20.60
CA ALA A 206 8.67 28.65 -21.62
C ALA A 206 8.79 27.25 -21.00
N ILE A 207 8.25 26.26 -21.72
CA ILE A 207 8.33 24.84 -21.31
C ILE A 207 9.81 24.45 -21.21
N SER A 208 10.25 24.06 -20.01
CA SER A 208 11.63 23.62 -19.74
C SER A 208 11.82 22.11 -19.91
N THR A 209 10.73 21.35 -19.89
CA THR A 209 10.69 19.89 -19.91
C THR A 209 9.82 19.44 -21.06
N PHE A 210 10.41 18.82 -22.08
CA PHE A 210 9.69 18.41 -23.27
C PHE A 210 8.97 17.07 -23.04
N PRO A 211 7.75 16.89 -23.59
CA PRO A 211 7.14 15.58 -23.63
C PRO A 211 7.98 14.65 -24.51
N TYR A 212 7.84 13.35 -24.28
CA TYR A 212 8.41 12.36 -25.19
C TYR A 212 7.83 12.51 -26.60
N THR A 213 8.67 12.29 -27.60
CA THR A 213 8.23 11.93 -28.95
C THR A 213 7.45 10.61 -28.89
N ILE A 214 6.69 10.30 -29.95
CA ILE A 214 5.96 9.02 -30.03
C ILE A 214 6.92 7.82 -29.91
N GLU A 215 8.12 7.93 -30.46
CA GLU A 215 9.14 6.87 -30.43
C GLU A 215 9.69 6.69 -29.01
N GLU A 216 10.06 7.77 -28.34
CA GLU A 216 10.52 7.76 -26.94
C GLU A 216 9.42 7.26 -25.98
N ALA A 217 8.17 7.69 -26.20
CA ALA A 217 7.04 7.25 -25.39
C ALA A 217 6.81 5.74 -25.52
N ARG A 218 6.92 5.20 -26.75
CA ARG A 218 6.85 3.75 -27.00
C ARG A 218 8.01 3.01 -26.34
N ALA A 219 9.22 3.57 -26.41
CA ALA A 219 10.39 2.98 -25.76
C ALA A 219 10.26 2.96 -24.24
N GLU A 220 9.79 4.05 -23.61
CA GLU A 220 9.55 4.08 -22.16
C GLU A 220 8.42 3.12 -21.76
N ALA A 221 7.34 3.04 -22.55
CA ALA A 221 6.23 2.12 -22.29
C ALA A 221 6.66 0.64 -22.43
N ALA A 222 7.56 0.32 -23.36
CA ALA A 222 8.10 -1.03 -23.54
C ALA A 222 8.93 -1.51 -22.33
N ARG A 223 9.28 -0.60 -21.42
CA ARG A 223 9.96 -0.88 -20.17
C ARG A 223 9.03 -1.42 -19.06
N CYS A 224 7.71 -1.40 -19.28
CA CYS A 224 6.73 -1.97 -18.37
C CYS A 224 6.99 -3.48 -18.16
N LEU A 225 7.00 -3.90 -16.89
CA LEU A 225 7.20 -5.31 -16.50
C LEU A 225 5.88 -6.06 -16.26
N ASP A 226 4.73 -5.42 -16.51
CA ASP A 226 3.37 -5.98 -16.34
C ASP A 226 3.22 -6.69 -14.98
N CYS A 227 3.69 -6.03 -13.90
CA CYS A 227 3.70 -6.60 -12.55
C CYS A 227 2.29 -6.83 -12.00
N ASP A 228 1.31 -6.15 -12.56
CA ASP A 228 -0.12 -6.26 -12.28
C ASP A 228 -0.72 -7.55 -12.88
N LEU A 229 -0.09 -8.11 -13.93
CA LEU A 229 -0.38 -9.42 -14.50
C LEU A 229 0.44 -10.52 -13.81
N TYR A 230 1.75 -10.32 -13.66
CA TYR A 230 2.65 -11.30 -13.06
C TYR A 230 3.74 -10.63 -12.20
N CYS A 231 3.55 -10.60 -10.88
CA CYS A 231 4.58 -10.15 -9.94
C CYS A 231 5.40 -11.34 -9.42
N SER A 232 6.72 -11.34 -9.65
CA SER A 232 7.62 -12.41 -9.17
C SER A 232 9.03 -11.93 -8.83
N ILE A 233 9.23 -10.62 -8.72
CA ILE A 233 10.56 -10.04 -8.46
C ILE A 233 11.12 -10.57 -7.13
N CYS A 234 10.28 -10.61 -6.09
CA CYS A 234 10.67 -11.10 -4.76
C CYS A 234 11.09 -12.59 -4.76
N VAL A 235 10.56 -13.40 -5.68
CA VAL A 235 10.97 -14.81 -5.87
C VAL A 235 12.38 -14.88 -6.43
N GLY A 236 12.68 -14.10 -7.47
CA GLY A 236 13.99 -14.09 -8.12
C GLY A 236 15.12 -13.51 -7.26
N VAL A 237 14.81 -12.64 -6.30
CA VAL A 237 15.80 -12.02 -5.41
C VAL A 237 15.90 -12.67 -4.03
N CYS A 238 15.07 -13.68 -3.72
CA CYS A 238 15.13 -14.35 -2.42
C CYS A 238 16.37 -15.25 -2.34
N PRO A 239 17.36 -14.97 -1.48
CA PRO A 239 18.56 -15.79 -1.38
C PRO A 239 18.28 -17.21 -0.85
N ASN A 240 17.21 -17.37 -0.08
CA ASN A 240 16.83 -18.65 0.53
C ASN A 240 15.79 -19.42 -0.29
N MET A 241 15.34 -18.87 -1.43
CA MET A 241 14.23 -19.43 -2.23
C MET A 241 12.94 -19.67 -1.42
N ALA A 242 12.72 -18.86 -0.38
CA ALA A 242 11.56 -18.96 0.50
C ALA A 242 10.26 -18.45 -0.15
N LEU A 243 10.35 -17.52 -1.10
CA LEU A 243 9.17 -17.00 -1.81
C LEU A 243 8.94 -17.79 -3.09
N MET A 244 7.70 -18.23 -3.34
CA MET A 244 7.34 -19.04 -4.50
C MET A 244 6.09 -18.48 -5.18
N THR A 245 5.99 -18.59 -6.51
CA THR A 245 4.82 -18.15 -7.27
C THR A 245 3.89 -19.31 -7.56
N TYR A 246 2.65 -19.25 -7.07
CA TYR A 246 1.58 -20.20 -7.38
C TYR A 246 0.52 -19.56 -8.28
N VAL A 247 -0.25 -20.39 -8.97
CA VAL A 247 -1.36 -19.95 -9.83
C VAL A 247 -2.64 -20.01 -9.04
N SER A 248 -3.42 -18.95 -9.04
CA SER A 248 -4.76 -18.88 -8.47
C SER A 248 -5.70 -18.42 -9.58
N GLU A 249 -6.73 -19.20 -9.91
CA GLU A 249 -7.73 -18.70 -10.86
C GLU A 249 -8.37 -17.42 -10.29
N PRO A 250 -8.62 -16.38 -11.12
CA PRO A 250 -9.33 -15.22 -10.64
C PRO A 250 -10.70 -15.61 -10.06
N ILE A 251 -10.95 -15.21 -8.82
CA ILE A 251 -12.16 -15.55 -8.07
C ILE A 251 -12.89 -14.25 -7.76
N THR A 252 -14.19 -14.23 -7.99
CA THR A 252 -15.09 -13.17 -7.52
C THR A 252 -16.30 -13.83 -6.90
N MET A 253 -16.54 -13.53 -5.63
CA MET A 253 -17.61 -14.13 -4.83
C MET A 253 -18.30 -13.05 -4.01
N ASP A 254 -19.58 -13.25 -3.75
CA ASP A 254 -20.34 -12.47 -2.77
C ASP A 254 -20.52 -13.35 -1.54
N LEU A 255 -19.68 -13.14 -0.53
CA LEU A 255 -19.58 -14.04 0.62
C LEU A 255 -20.77 -13.82 1.55
N PRO A 256 -21.55 -14.86 1.88
CA PRO A 256 -22.70 -14.69 2.75
C PRO A 256 -22.26 -14.36 4.19
N VAL A 257 -22.99 -13.48 4.84
CA VAL A 257 -22.93 -13.24 6.29
C VAL A 257 -24.08 -14.01 6.93
N VAL A 258 -23.74 -14.90 7.86
CA VAL A 258 -24.70 -15.76 8.54
C VAL A 258 -24.99 -15.24 9.93
N THR A 259 -26.28 -15.19 10.28
CA THR A 259 -26.76 -15.00 11.65
C THR A 259 -27.40 -16.30 12.13
N ILE A 260 -27.09 -16.71 13.37
CA ILE A 260 -27.73 -17.86 14.02
C ILE A 260 -28.87 -17.37 14.92
N ASN A 261 -30.10 -17.72 14.60
CA ASN A 261 -31.30 -17.39 15.36
C ASN A 261 -32.17 -18.63 15.56
N ASP A 262 -32.70 -18.82 16.77
CA ASP A 262 -33.56 -19.94 17.16
C ASP A 262 -32.97 -21.31 16.78
N GLY A 263 -31.64 -21.45 16.85
CA GLY A 263 -30.92 -22.66 16.44
C GLY A 263 -30.87 -22.92 14.92
N ALA A 264 -31.26 -21.97 14.08
CA ALA A 264 -31.18 -22.04 12.61
C ALA A 264 -30.21 -20.98 12.05
N SER A 265 -29.53 -21.30 10.96
CA SER A 265 -28.70 -20.35 10.22
C SER A 265 -29.53 -19.61 9.16
N GLN A 266 -29.35 -18.30 9.11
CA GLN A 266 -29.95 -17.43 8.09
C GLN A 266 -28.87 -16.53 7.49
N VAL A 267 -28.82 -16.45 6.16
CA VAL A 267 -27.99 -15.45 5.46
C VAL A 267 -28.68 -14.09 5.57
N THR A 268 -27.98 -13.10 6.12
CA THR A 268 -28.52 -11.77 6.40
C THR A 268 -27.89 -10.66 5.58
N ASP A 269 -26.67 -10.86 5.08
CA ASP A 269 -25.93 -9.88 4.29
C ASP A 269 -24.90 -10.59 3.39
N HIS A 270 -24.20 -9.83 2.55
CA HIS A 270 -23.07 -10.34 1.78
C HIS A 270 -21.88 -9.37 1.75
N THR A 271 -20.67 -9.92 1.68
CA THR A 271 -19.43 -9.15 1.56
C THR A 271 -18.70 -9.56 0.27
N PRO A 272 -18.32 -8.61 -0.61
CA PRO A 272 -17.62 -8.94 -1.83
C PRO A 272 -16.18 -9.41 -1.55
N PHE A 273 -15.78 -10.50 -2.20
CA PHE A 273 -14.42 -11.05 -2.14
C PHE A 273 -13.86 -11.23 -3.55
N ARG A 274 -12.61 -10.81 -3.78
CA ARG A 274 -11.97 -10.86 -5.10
C ARG A 274 -10.50 -11.22 -5.03
N VAL A 275 -10.11 -12.16 -5.89
CA VAL A 275 -8.72 -12.41 -6.28
C VAL A 275 -8.61 -12.12 -7.77
N GLU A 276 -7.97 -11.01 -8.14
CA GLU A 276 -7.95 -10.55 -9.53
C GLU A 276 -6.70 -11.01 -10.31
N GLN A 277 -5.56 -11.14 -9.63
CA GLN A 277 -4.31 -11.52 -10.27
C GLN A 277 -4.13 -13.04 -10.26
N GLY A 278 -3.94 -13.62 -11.44
CA GLY A 278 -3.85 -15.08 -11.61
C GLY A 278 -2.58 -15.72 -11.05
N TYR A 279 -1.55 -14.93 -10.79
CA TYR A 279 -0.28 -15.37 -10.21
C TYR A 279 -0.09 -14.72 -8.86
N GLN A 280 0.02 -15.55 -7.83
CA GLN A 280 0.17 -15.13 -6.45
C GLN A 280 1.50 -15.60 -5.89
N ILE A 281 1.93 -14.99 -4.80
CA ILE A 281 3.18 -15.34 -4.13
C ILE A 281 2.84 -15.89 -2.75
N VAL A 282 3.52 -16.96 -2.36
CA VAL A 282 3.49 -17.52 -1.03
C VAL A 282 4.90 -17.52 -0.44
N VAL A 283 5.02 -17.41 0.88
CA VAL A 283 6.29 -17.49 1.61
C VAL A 283 6.32 -18.82 2.34
N LEU A 284 7.32 -19.66 2.08
CA LEU A 284 7.65 -20.78 2.94
C LEU A 284 8.45 -20.25 4.13
N THR A 285 7.75 -19.97 5.23
CA THR A 285 8.27 -19.15 6.32
C THR A 285 9.48 -19.77 6.99
N ASP A 286 9.50 -21.09 7.17
CA ASP A 286 10.60 -21.83 7.77
C ASP A 286 11.94 -21.65 7.02
N PHE A 287 11.90 -21.19 5.76
CA PHE A 287 13.08 -20.92 4.93
C PHE A 287 13.43 -19.43 4.89
N CYS A 288 12.52 -18.56 5.34
CA CYS A 288 12.72 -17.13 5.38
C CYS A 288 13.56 -16.76 6.63
N ASN A 289 14.63 -15.98 6.42
CA ASN A 289 15.42 -15.42 7.53
C ASN A 289 15.16 -13.92 7.72
N GLU A 290 14.10 -13.40 7.11
CA GLU A 290 13.67 -12.00 7.22
C GLU A 290 14.76 -10.97 6.86
N CYS A 291 15.69 -11.32 5.95
CA CYS A 291 16.77 -10.41 5.55
C CYS A 291 16.30 -9.12 4.83
N GLY A 292 15.01 -9.02 4.48
CA GLY A 292 14.43 -7.84 3.85
C GLY A 292 14.81 -7.60 2.38
N ASN A 293 15.60 -8.49 1.75
CA ASN A 293 16.04 -8.27 0.36
C ASN A 293 14.86 -8.10 -0.60
N CYS A 294 13.77 -8.86 -0.41
CA CYS A 294 12.55 -8.73 -1.22
C CYS A 294 11.86 -7.35 -1.10
N VAL A 295 12.03 -6.64 0.02
CA VAL A 295 11.47 -5.31 0.25
C VAL A 295 12.12 -4.29 -0.67
N THR A 296 13.46 -4.35 -0.80
CA THR A 296 14.24 -3.43 -1.64
C THR A 296 13.82 -3.47 -3.12
N PHE A 297 13.38 -4.62 -3.60
CA PHE A 297 12.99 -4.82 -5.00
C PHE A 297 11.48 -4.84 -5.23
N CYS A 298 10.67 -4.60 -4.20
CA CYS A 298 9.22 -4.64 -4.32
C CYS A 298 8.70 -3.44 -5.14
N PRO A 299 8.08 -3.65 -6.32
CA PRO A 299 7.63 -2.54 -7.17
C PRO A 299 6.42 -1.80 -6.60
N THR A 300 5.72 -2.40 -5.63
CA THR A 300 4.57 -1.80 -4.94
C THR A 300 4.94 -1.24 -3.56
N ALA A 301 6.25 -1.11 -3.26
CA ALA A 301 6.76 -0.66 -1.97
C ALA A 301 6.23 -1.44 -0.74
N GLY A 302 5.84 -2.71 -0.93
CA GLY A 302 5.43 -3.61 0.15
C GLY A 302 6.61 -4.36 0.78
N GLU A 303 6.29 -5.19 1.77
CA GLU A 303 7.19 -6.09 2.47
C GLU A 303 6.85 -7.57 2.15
N PRO A 304 7.28 -8.12 0.99
CA PRO A 304 6.75 -9.41 0.50
C PRO A 304 6.89 -10.59 1.45
N TYR A 305 7.92 -10.61 2.31
CA TYR A 305 8.11 -11.68 3.30
C TYR A 305 7.09 -11.64 4.45
N ARG A 306 6.40 -10.49 4.65
CA ARG A 306 5.37 -10.27 5.67
C ARG A 306 3.98 -10.14 5.09
N ASP A 307 3.85 -9.47 3.94
CA ASP A 307 2.56 -9.15 3.33
C ASP A 307 1.95 -10.32 2.56
N LYS A 308 2.78 -11.23 2.03
CA LYS A 308 2.30 -12.39 1.26
C LYS A 308 1.90 -13.52 2.20
N PRO A 309 0.96 -14.40 1.80
CA PRO A 309 0.58 -15.56 2.60
C PRO A 309 1.79 -16.35 3.08
N ARG A 310 1.89 -16.56 4.39
CA ARG A 310 3.03 -17.22 5.04
C ARG A 310 2.66 -18.65 5.40
N LEU A 311 3.31 -19.63 4.76
CA LEU A 311 3.16 -21.06 5.03
C LEU A 311 4.17 -21.53 6.07
N TYR A 312 3.66 -22.19 7.09
CA TYR A 312 4.45 -22.77 8.18
C TYR A 312 4.44 -24.28 8.09
N LEU A 313 5.62 -24.87 8.25
CA LEU A 313 5.82 -26.32 8.38
C LEU A 313 5.89 -26.74 9.85
N ASN A 314 6.34 -25.84 10.73
CA ASN A 314 6.37 -26.06 12.17
C ASN A 314 5.07 -25.60 12.85
N ARG A 315 4.44 -26.52 13.60
CA ARG A 315 3.22 -26.27 14.39
C ARG A 315 3.40 -25.21 15.46
N GLU A 316 4.52 -25.21 16.16
CA GLU A 316 4.79 -24.27 17.24
C GLU A 316 4.91 -22.84 16.70
N ASP A 317 5.68 -22.67 15.63
CA ASP A 317 5.88 -21.37 14.98
C ASP A 317 4.57 -20.84 14.38
N PHE A 318 3.77 -21.71 13.74
CA PHE A 318 2.42 -21.35 13.27
C PHE A 318 1.51 -20.84 14.40
N LEU A 319 1.50 -21.52 15.55
CA LEU A 319 0.64 -21.14 16.68
C LEU A 319 1.14 -19.87 17.39
N ALA A 320 2.42 -19.55 17.29
CA ALA A 320 3.00 -18.32 17.84
C ALA A 320 2.54 -17.06 17.09
N GLU A 321 2.11 -17.19 15.84
CA GLU A 321 1.65 -16.07 15.03
C GLU A 321 0.21 -15.68 15.36
N THR A 322 -0.08 -14.39 15.23
CA THR A 322 -1.43 -13.86 15.41
C THR A 322 -2.19 -13.69 14.11
N ASP A 323 -1.51 -13.48 12.99
CA ASP A 323 -2.15 -13.18 11.71
C ASP A 323 -1.29 -13.63 10.52
N ASN A 324 -1.92 -13.71 9.33
CA ASN A 324 -1.29 -14.05 8.06
C ASN A 324 -0.33 -15.25 8.19
N ALA A 325 -0.80 -16.34 8.79
CA ALA A 325 -0.05 -17.58 8.93
C ALA A 325 -0.94 -18.75 8.53
N PHE A 326 -0.42 -19.64 7.70
CA PHE A 326 -1.15 -20.72 7.07
C PHE A 326 -0.39 -22.03 7.22
N MET A 327 -1.12 -23.13 7.38
CA MET A 327 -0.55 -24.47 7.52
C MET A 327 -1.32 -25.43 6.62
N LEU A 328 -0.61 -26.06 5.70
CA LEU A 328 -1.17 -27.00 4.73
C LEU A 328 -1.13 -28.42 5.29
N SER A 329 -2.26 -29.11 5.23
CA SER A 329 -2.42 -30.46 5.76
C SER A 329 -3.15 -31.35 4.76
N GLU A 330 -2.98 -32.67 4.92
CA GLU A 330 -3.74 -33.67 4.17
C GLU A 330 -3.98 -34.89 5.05
N SER A 331 -5.22 -35.37 5.08
CA SER A 331 -5.62 -36.60 5.77
C SER A 331 -6.44 -37.47 4.82
N ASP A 332 -6.04 -38.72 4.61
CA ASP A 332 -6.73 -39.66 3.72
C ASP A 332 -7.01 -39.11 2.30
N GLY A 333 -6.09 -38.30 1.78
CA GLY A 333 -6.23 -37.64 0.48
C GLY A 333 -7.17 -36.43 0.48
N VAL A 334 -7.72 -36.06 1.64
CA VAL A 334 -8.54 -34.86 1.82
C VAL A 334 -7.63 -33.69 2.21
N PRO A 335 -7.53 -32.66 1.36
CA PRO A 335 -6.73 -31.47 1.66
C PRO A 335 -7.43 -30.55 2.66
N SER A 336 -6.64 -29.98 3.56
CA SER A 336 -7.09 -29.01 4.52
C SER A 336 -6.06 -27.90 4.73
N MET A 337 -6.52 -26.77 5.24
CA MET A 337 -5.68 -25.64 5.60
C MET A 337 -6.14 -25.05 6.92
N GLN A 338 -5.17 -24.72 7.77
CA GLN A 338 -5.42 -23.88 8.94
C GLN A 338 -4.82 -22.51 8.71
N GLY A 339 -5.50 -21.47 9.21
CA GLY A 339 -5.09 -20.08 9.12
C GLY A 339 -5.18 -19.39 10.47
N ARG A 340 -4.24 -18.47 10.74
CA ARG A 340 -4.26 -17.58 11.91
C ARG A 340 -4.75 -16.21 11.48
N PHE A 341 -5.80 -15.72 12.14
CA PHE A 341 -6.40 -14.41 11.87
C PHE A 341 -6.74 -13.76 13.22
N SER A 342 -6.26 -12.54 13.48
CA SER A 342 -6.54 -11.83 14.74
C SER A 342 -6.33 -12.65 16.04
N GLY A 343 -5.35 -13.56 16.04
CA GLY A 343 -4.99 -14.43 17.18
C GLY A 343 -5.74 -15.76 17.23
N GLU A 344 -6.74 -15.95 16.37
CA GLU A 344 -7.60 -17.13 16.34
C GLU A 344 -7.21 -18.11 15.24
N THR A 345 -7.54 -19.40 15.43
CA THR A 345 -7.28 -20.44 14.43
C THR A 345 -8.56 -20.80 13.70
N HIS A 346 -8.51 -20.69 12.38
CA HIS A 346 -9.56 -21.09 11.48
C HIS A 346 -9.10 -22.30 10.66
N GLU A 347 -10.03 -23.14 10.23
CA GLU A 347 -9.72 -24.35 9.47
C GLU A 347 -10.70 -24.51 8.31
N ILE A 348 -10.17 -24.95 7.17
CA ILE A 348 -10.96 -25.45 6.05
C ILE A 348 -10.55 -26.87 5.67
N GLU A 349 -11.51 -27.66 5.21
CA GLU A 349 -11.32 -28.99 4.63
C GLU A 349 -12.15 -29.10 3.35
N LEU A 350 -11.55 -29.57 2.25
CA LEU A 350 -12.21 -29.64 0.95
C LEU A 350 -12.48 -31.10 0.56
N ASN A 351 -13.72 -31.56 0.78
CA ASN A 351 -14.18 -32.91 0.47
C ASN A 351 -15.59 -32.90 -0.15
N GLY A 352 -15.67 -32.55 -1.43
CA GLY A 352 -16.93 -32.35 -2.16
C GLY A 352 -17.69 -31.07 -1.76
N SER A 353 -17.64 -30.69 -0.48
CA SER A 353 -18.01 -29.37 0.06
C SER A 353 -16.82 -28.76 0.79
N LEU A 354 -16.84 -27.44 0.98
CA LEU A 354 -15.86 -26.72 1.81
C LEU A 354 -16.37 -26.70 3.25
N ALA A 355 -15.82 -27.54 4.11
CA ALA A 355 -16.10 -27.49 5.55
C ALA A 355 -15.20 -26.42 6.19
N TYR A 356 -15.80 -25.45 6.88
CA TYR A 356 -15.14 -24.37 7.58
C TYR A 356 -15.40 -24.46 9.08
N ARG A 357 -14.34 -24.28 9.88
CA ARG A 357 -14.42 -24.15 11.34
C ARG A 357 -13.73 -22.86 11.76
N GLY A 358 -14.51 -21.90 12.26
CA GLY A 358 -14.02 -20.71 12.94
C GLY A 358 -14.31 -20.76 14.44
N THR A 359 -14.02 -19.65 15.12
CA THR A 359 -14.25 -19.51 16.58
C THR A 359 -15.70 -19.19 16.93
N VAL A 360 -16.38 -18.46 16.06
CA VAL A 360 -17.76 -18.00 16.25
C VAL A 360 -18.77 -19.04 15.75
N GLY A 361 -18.38 -19.84 14.75
CA GLY A 361 -19.21 -20.88 14.15
C GLY A 361 -18.47 -21.72 13.11
N SER A 362 -19.18 -22.73 12.60
CA SER A 362 -18.73 -23.61 11.53
C SER A 362 -19.78 -23.69 10.44
N ALA A 363 -19.36 -23.98 9.21
CA ALA A 363 -20.27 -24.10 8.08
C ALA A 363 -19.76 -25.13 7.07
N ARG A 364 -20.68 -25.66 6.26
CA ARG A 364 -20.37 -26.33 5.01
C ARG A 364 -20.85 -25.44 3.87
N LEU A 365 -19.94 -25.16 2.94
CA LEU A 365 -20.16 -24.26 1.83
C LEU A 365 -20.01 -25.00 0.50
N ASP A 366 -20.74 -24.55 -0.52
CA ASP A 366 -20.45 -24.91 -1.91
C ASP A 366 -19.11 -24.27 -2.33
N PRO A 367 -18.10 -25.02 -2.79
CA PRO A 367 -16.78 -24.47 -3.08
C PRO A 367 -16.74 -23.58 -4.34
N ASN A 368 -17.76 -23.64 -5.21
CA ASN A 368 -17.83 -22.84 -6.42
C ASN A 368 -18.58 -21.52 -6.20
N THR A 369 -19.62 -21.54 -5.37
CA THR A 369 -20.49 -20.36 -5.14
C THR A 369 -20.37 -19.76 -3.75
N PHE A 370 -19.75 -20.46 -2.80
CA PHE A 370 -19.76 -20.14 -1.36
C PHE A 370 -21.16 -20.11 -0.72
N ALA A 371 -22.16 -20.70 -1.39
CA ALA A 371 -23.50 -20.83 -0.82
C ALA A 371 -23.46 -21.70 0.45
N VAL A 372 -24.14 -21.24 1.50
CA VAL A 372 -24.23 -21.94 2.78
C VAL A 372 -25.12 -23.18 2.62
N LEU A 373 -24.54 -24.37 2.78
CA LEU A 373 -25.27 -25.64 2.80
C LEU A 373 -25.84 -25.91 4.19
N ASP A 374 -25.01 -25.67 5.20
CA ASP A 374 -25.37 -25.68 6.62
C ASP A 374 -24.38 -24.83 7.40
N ALA A 375 -24.85 -24.22 8.48
CA ALA A 375 -24.00 -23.45 9.41
C ALA A 375 -24.52 -23.57 10.83
N THR A 376 -23.59 -23.62 11.77
CA THR A 376 -23.83 -23.79 13.21
C THR A 376 -22.96 -22.82 13.99
N GLY A 377 -23.52 -22.20 15.04
CA GLY A 377 -22.80 -21.29 15.92
C GLY A 377 -23.59 -21.06 17.20
N ALA A 378 -23.10 -20.19 18.08
CA ALA A 378 -23.84 -19.79 19.26
C ALA A 378 -25.08 -18.96 18.89
N GLU A 379 -26.14 -19.04 19.71
CA GLU A 379 -27.35 -18.24 19.52
C GLU A 379 -27.02 -16.73 19.47
N GLY A 380 -27.53 -16.03 18.46
CA GLY A 380 -27.25 -14.61 18.22
C GLY A 380 -25.88 -14.31 17.61
N SER A 381 -25.10 -15.33 17.24
CA SER A 381 -23.80 -15.11 16.58
C SER A 381 -23.98 -14.65 15.13
N VAL A 382 -23.08 -13.77 14.69
CA VAL A 382 -22.98 -13.27 13.31
C VAL A 382 -21.56 -13.49 12.84
N PHE A 383 -21.37 -14.13 11.69
CA PHE A 383 -20.05 -14.33 11.11
C PHE A 383 -20.09 -14.41 9.58
N GLY A 384 -18.99 -13.98 8.96
CA GLY A 384 -18.74 -14.11 7.52
C GLY A 384 -17.76 -15.23 7.21
N PHE A 385 -17.31 -15.27 5.96
CA PHE A 385 -16.44 -16.33 5.43
C PHE A 385 -15.20 -15.81 4.71
N GLU A 386 -14.72 -14.60 5.05
CA GLU A 386 -13.53 -14.01 4.40
C GLU A 386 -12.26 -14.83 4.67
N GLU A 387 -12.09 -15.33 5.91
CA GLU A 387 -10.99 -16.21 6.29
C GLU A 387 -11.07 -17.54 5.53
N ALA A 388 -12.28 -18.09 5.39
CA ALA A 388 -12.53 -19.31 4.64
C ALA A 388 -12.21 -19.13 3.15
N ALA A 389 -12.65 -18.02 2.56
CA ALA A 389 -12.41 -17.68 1.15
C ALA A 389 -10.92 -17.44 0.87
N THR A 390 -10.22 -16.75 1.79
CA THR A 390 -8.77 -16.53 1.72
C THR A 390 -8.01 -17.84 1.76
N MET A 391 -8.27 -18.69 2.76
CA MET A 391 -7.64 -20.01 2.84
C MET A 391 -7.99 -20.89 1.64
N TYR A 392 -9.22 -20.84 1.15
CA TYR A 392 -9.65 -21.63 -0.01
C TYR A 392 -8.92 -21.22 -1.29
N ALA A 393 -8.80 -19.91 -1.55
CA ALA A 393 -8.09 -19.39 -2.71
C ALA A 393 -6.60 -19.77 -2.70
N ILE A 394 -5.96 -19.74 -1.52
CA ILE A 394 -4.57 -20.19 -1.34
C ILE A 394 -4.50 -21.71 -1.54
N LEU A 395 -5.32 -22.48 -0.81
CA LEU A 395 -5.31 -23.95 -0.84
C LEU A 395 -5.46 -24.45 -2.27
N ARG A 396 -6.54 -24.07 -2.97
CA ARG A 396 -6.80 -24.49 -4.35
C ARG A 396 -5.63 -24.17 -5.28
N GLY A 397 -5.12 -22.93 -5.22
CA GLY A 397 -4.02 -22.51 -6.07
C GLY A 397 -2.73 -23.29 -5.82
N LEU A 398 -2.39 -23.57 -4.56
CA LEU A 398 -1.24 -24.40 -4.20
C LEU A 398 -1.43 -25.86 -4.61
N GLN A 399 -2.64 -26.41 -4.49
CA GLN A 399 -2.90 -27.79 -4.91
C GLN A 399 -2.71 -27.98 -6.41
N ASP A 400 -3.21 -27.04 -7.21
CA ASP A 400 -3.20 -27.13 -8.67
C ASP A 400 -1.80 -26.87 -9.26
N SER A 401 -1.02 -25.97 -8.64
CA SER A 401 0.24 -25.48 -9.21
C SER A 401 1.50 -25.82 -8.40
N MET A 402 1.37 -26.31 -7.17
CA MET A 402 2.48 -26.67 -6.28
C MET A 402 2.26 -28.00 -5.53
N PRO A 403 2.02 -29.12 -6.22
CA PRO A 403 1.80 -30.42 -5.57
C PRO A 403 3.02 -30.91 -4.75
N GLN A 404 4.21 -30.36 -4.99
CA GLN A 404 5.44 -30.68 -4.28
C GLN A 404 5.56 -30.04 -2.88
N LEU A 405 4.68 -29.10 -2.52
CA LEU A 405 4.75 -28.48 -1.20
C LEU A 405 4.44 -29.52 -0.10
N PRO A 406 5.22 -29.55 1.00
CA PRO A 406 4.96 -30.51 2.07
C PRO A 406 3.58 -30.28 2.70
N ARG A 407 2.88 -31.38 2.97
CA ARG A 407 1.59 -31.39 3.67
C ARG A 407 1.76 -32.15 4.97
N ILE A 408 1.28 -31.57 6.07
CA ILE A 408 1.34 -32.22 7.37
C ILE A 408 0.26 -33.32 7.40
N GLY A 409 0.67 -34.56 7.65
CA GLY A 409 -0.25 -35.70 7.77
C GLY A 409 -1.08 -35.61 9.06
N GLY A 410 -2.35 -36.01 8.98
CA GLY A 410 -3.39 -35.82 10.02
C GLY A 410 -3.10 -36.28 11.46
N GLU A 411 -1.96 -36.90 11.78
CA GLU A 411 -1.60 -37.30 13.15
C GLU A 411 -0.13 -37.04 13.56
N ASP A 412 0.75 -36.51 12.70
CA ASP A 412 2.18 -36.41 13.04
C ASP A 412 2.57 -35.01 13.57
N LYS A 413 2.64 -34.91 14.91
CA LYS A 413 3.08 -33.73 15.67
C LYS A 413 4.60 -33.54 15.70
N GLY A 414 5.30 -33.70 14.58
CA GLY A 414 6.75 -33.60 14.61
C GLY A 414 7.39 -33.41 13.25
N ARG A 415 7.98 -32.22 13.06
CA ARG A 415 9.12 -31.89 12.21
C ARG A 415 9.26 -32.73 10.93
N ILE A 416 8.95 -32.13 9.78
CA ILE A 416 9.38 -32.69 8.49
C ILE A 416 10.90 -32.88 8.55
N PRO A 417 11.42 -34.12 8.39
CA PRO A 417 12.86 -34.34 8.40
C PRO A 417 13.50 -33.54 7.27
N PRO A 418 14.70 -32.97 7.47
CA PRO A 418 15.38 -32.24 6.42
C PRO A 418 15.53 -33.12 5.17
N PRO A 419 15.48 -32.54 3.96
CA PRO A 419 15.64 -33.29 2.73
C PRO A 419 16.93 -34.11 2.80
N GLN A 420 16.81 -35.42 2.66
CA GLN A 420 17.97 -36.29 2.52
C GLN A 420 18.60 -36.00 1.17
N PHE A 421 19.60 -35.13 1.15
CA PHE A 421 20.47 -34.98 -0.02
C PHE A 421 21.18 -36.33 -0.21
N VAL A 422 20.82 -37.04 -1.27
CA VAL A 422 21.56 -38.22 -1.71
C VAL A 422 22.94 -37.72 -2.15
N SER A 423 23.97 -38.15 -1.43
CA SER A 423 25.39 -37.85 -1.69
C SER A 423 25.85 -38.35 -3.05
#